data_AF-A0A7S8FI86-F1
#
_entry.id   AF-A0A7S8FI86-F1
#
_cell.length_a   1.000
_cell.length_b   1.000
_cell.length_c   1.000
_cell.angle_alpha   90.00
_cell.angle_beta   90.00
_cell.angle_gamma   90.00
#
_symmetry.space_group_name_H-M   'P 1'
#
loop_
_entity.id
_entity.type
_entity.pdbx_description
1 polymer ?
#
loop_
_entity_poly.entity_id
_entity_poly.type
_entity_poly.pdbx_seq_one_letter_code
_entity_poly.pdbx_strand_id
1 'polypeptide(L)' 'MATLTIKNIPEPLVKRLKQQAAAQHRSLNFQVISYLEQMTLSVPVDADTLLARARAIRQIPKGTALTDDLLNELKRAGRP' A
#
# COMPACT_ATOMS: atom_id res chain seq x y z
N MET A 1 10.81 -4.05 -21.20
CA MET A 1 11.32 -4.41 -19.87
C MET A 1 12.54 -3.54 -19.60
N ALA A 2 12.52 -2.71 -18.57
CA ALA A 2 13.67 -1.90 -18.20
C ALA A 2 14.45 -2.62 -17.09
N THR A 3 15.76 -2.76 -17.27
CA THR A 3 16.65 -3.35 -16.26
C THR A 3 17.50 -2.25 -15.67
N LEU A 4 17.40 -2.05 -14.35
CA LEU A 4 18.22 -1.11 -13.59
C LEU A 4 19.34 -1.89 -12.88
N THR A 5 20.59 -1.51 -13.09
CA THR A 5 21.73 -2.06 -12.33
C THR A 5 22.30 -0.97 -11.43
N ILE A 6 22.30 -1.22 -10.12
CA ILE A 6 22.91 -0.32 -9.14
C ILE A 6 24.26 -0.89 -8.74
N LYS A 7 25.35 -0.18 -9.05
CA LYS A 7 26.72 -0.58 -8.72
C LYS A 7 27.17 0.06 -7.41
N ASN A 8 28.19 -0.52 -6.78
CA ASN A 8 28.84 0.01 -5.57
C ASN A 8 27.90 0.19 -4.37
N ILE A 9 26.92 -0.70 -4.20
CA ILE A 9 26.04 -0.67 -3.04
C ILE A 9 26.84 -1.08 -1.79
N PRO A 10 26.81 -0.29 -0.70
CA PRO A 10 27.45 -0.69 0.55
C PRO A 10 26.89 -2.03 1.05
N GLU A 11 27.79 -2.93 1.43
CA GLU A 11 27.43 -4.26 1.94
C GLU A 11 26.44 -4.25 3.13
N PRO A 12 26.55 -3.31 4.09
CA PRO A 12 25.56 -3.16 5.15
C PRO A 12 24.16 -2.84 4.64
N LEU A 13 24.05 -2.08 3.54
CA LEU A 13 22.77 -1.71 2.92
C LEU A 13 22.11 -2.94 2.30
N VAL A 14 22.87 -3.74 1.56
CA VAL A 14 22.36 -4.99 0.96
C VAL A 14 21.84 -5.95 2.03
N LYS A 15 22.56 -6.06 3.16
CA LYS A 15 22.14 -6.90 4.29
C LYS A 15 20.80 -6.45 4.87
N ARG A 16 20.63 -5.15 5.11
CA ARG A 16 19.36 -4.57 5.59
C ARG A 16 18.21 -4.82 4.61
N LEU A 17 18.44 -4.58 3.32
CA LEU A 17 17.42 -4.81 2.29
C LEU A 17 16.98 -6.28 2.21
N LYS A 18 17.92 -7.23 2.33
CA LYS A 18 17.61 -8.66 2.38
C LYS A 18 16.78 -9.02 3.61
N GLN A 19 17.10 -8.48 4.78
CA GLN A 19 16.34 -8.71 6.01
C GLN A 19 14.91 -8.17 5.90
N GLN A 20 14.75 -6.96 5.36
CA GLN A 20 13.43 -6.35 5.14
C GLN A 20 12.59 -7.14 4.13
N ALA A 21 13.21 -7.56 3.02
CA ALA A 21 12.53 -8.39 2.02
C ALA A 21 12.06 -9.73 2.61
N ALA A 22 12.90 -10.40 3.42
CA ALA A 22 12.54 -11.64 4.10
C ALA A 22 11.37 -11.44 5.09
N ALA A 23 11.39 -10.36 5.87
CA ALA A 23 10.30 -10.02 6.80
C ALA A 23 8.97 -9.74 6.08
N GLN A 24 9.02 -9.22 4.86
CA GLN A 24 7.84 -8.92 4.04
C GLN A 24 7.46 -10.07 3.09
N HIS A 25 8.09 -11.25 3.23
CA HIS A 25 7.89 -12.42 2.38
C HIS A 25 7.99 -12.12 0.87
N ARG A 26 8.89 -11.20 0.50
CA ARG A 26 9.07 -10.70 -0.87
C ARG A 26 10.50 -10.93 -1.34
N SER A 27 10.68 -10.98 -2.66
CA SER A 27 12.02 -10.99 -3.24
C SER A 27 12.69 -9.61 -3.09
N LEU A 28 14.02 -9.60 -3.00
CA LEU A 28 14.79 -8.36 -2.94
C LEU A 28 14.50 -7.42 -4.12
N ASN A 29 14.31 -7.99 -5.32
CA ASN A 29 13.95 -7.23 -6.50
C ASN A 29 12.61 -6.49 -6.32
N PHE A 30 11.58 -7.21 -5.87
CA PHE A 30 10.27 -6.60 -5.62
C PHE A 30 10.31 -5.55 -4.52
N GLN A 31 11.15 -5.78 -3.48
CA GLN A 31 11.36 -4.80 -2.42
C GLN A 31 11.98 -3.50 -2.94
N VAL A 32 13.02 -3.60 -3.78
CA VAL A 32 13.67 -2.44 -4.39
C VAL A 32 12.71 -1.69 -5.32
N ILE A 33 11.92 -2.42 -6.13
CA ILE A 33 10.88 -1.81 -6.97
C ILE A 33 9.87 -1.06 -6.10
N SER A 34 9.38 -1.68 -5.01
CA SER A 34 8.40 -1.04 -4.12
C SER A 34 8.94 0.23 -3.47
N TYR A 35 10.23 0.27 -3.09
CA TYR A 35 10.85 1.50 -2.61
C TYR A 35 10.99 2.56 -3.70
N LEU A 36 11.38 2.18 -4.91
CA LEU A 36 11.45 3.10 -6.05
C LEU A 36 10.06 3.65 -6.41
N GLU A 37 9.02 2.82 -6.35
CA GLU A 37 7.63 3.25 -6.50
C GLU A 37 7.24 4.23 -5.40
N GLN A 38 7.50 3.94 -4.13
CA GLN A 38 7.19 4.88 -3.04
C GLN A 38 7.93 6.22 -3.17
N MET A 39 9.20 6.18 -3.57
CA MET A 39 10.02 7.39 -3.77
C MET A 39 9.57 8.19 -4.99
N THR A 40 9.16 7.53 -6.07
CA THR A 40 8.63 8.19 -7.27
C THR A 40 7.19 8.65 -7.09
N LEU A 41 6.40 7.98 -6.24
CA LEU A 41 5.07 8.40 -5.79
C LEU A 41 5.11 9.58 -4.82
N SER A 42 6.30 9.98 -4.35
CA SER A 42 6.52 11.28 -3.71
C SER A 42 6.50 12.44 -4.73
N VAL A 43 5.85 12.28 -5.88
CA VAL A 43 5.18 13.41 -6.54
C VAL A 43 4.16 13.94 -5.54
N PRO A 44 4.04 15.27 -5.31
CA PRO A 44 3.00 15.81 -4.46
C PRO A 44 1.67 15.19 -4.89
N VAL A 45 1.12 14.35 -4.03
CA VAL A 45 -0.18 13.76 -4.25
C VAL A 45 -1.14 14.94 -4.15
N ASP A 46 -1.65 15.36 -5.29
CA ASP A 46 -2.68 16.39 -5.33
C ASP A 46 -3.87 15.87 -4.52
N ALA A 47 -4.10 16.50 -3.37
CA ALA A 47 -5.12 16.08 -2.42
C ALA A 47 -6.49 15.97 -3.09
N ASP A 48 -6.76 16.84 -4.08
CA ASP A 48 -7.99 16.82 -4.84
C ASP A 48 -8.10 15.59 -5.74
N THR A 49 -7.01 15.15 -6.38
CA THR A 49 -7.02 13.91 -7.20
C THR A 49 -7.22 12.66 -6.34
N LEU A 50 -6.60 12.61 -5.15
CA LEU A 50 -6.76 11.50 -4.23
C LEU A 50 -8.17 11.47 -3.63
N LEU A 51 -8.73 12.63 -3.27
CA LEU A 51 -10.11 12.76 -2.82
C LEU A 51 -11.11 12.41 -3.92
N ALA A 52 -10.88 12.83 -5.16
CA ALA A 52 -11.72 12.50 -6.30
C ALA A 52 -11.72 10.99 -6.58
N ARG A 53 -10.56 10.36 -6.55
CA ARG A 53 -10.43 8.90 -6.70
C ARG A 53 -11.10 8.16 -5.54
N ALA A 54 -10.91 8.61 -4.30
CA ALA A 54 -11.57 8.04 -3.14
C ALA A 54 -13.10 8.17 -3.24
N ARG A 55 -13.63 9.33 -3.66
CA ARG A 55 -15.06 9.54 -3.89
C ARG A 55 -15.61 8.67 -5.02
N ALA A 56 -14.86 8.48 -6.11
CA ALA A 56 -15.25 7.63 -7.22
C ALA A 56 -15.32 6.14 -6.84
N ILE A 57 -14.36 5.67 -6.02
CA ILE A 57 -14.35 4.29 -5.51
C ILE A 57 -15.39 4.09 -4.40
N ARG A 58 -15.70 5.15 -3.64
CA ARG A 58 -16.69 5.15 -2.55
C ARG A 58 -18.10 4.98 -3.11
N GLN A 59 -18.42 3.75 -3.53
CA GLN A 59 -19.78 3.27 -3.73
C GLN A 59 -20.44 3.03 -2.36
N ILE A 60 -20.55 4.09 -1.54
CA ILE A 60 -21.42 4.01 -0.37
C ILE A 60 -22.85 4.02 -0.88
N PRO A 61 -23.68 3.03 -0.51
CA PRO A 61 -25.11 3.08 -0.79
C PRO A 61 -25.66 4.39 -0.21
N LYS A 62 -26.24 5.24 -1.07
CA LYS A 62 -26.96 6.42 -0.61
C LYS A 62 -28.01 5.97 0.41
N GLY A 63 -27.88 6.41 1.66
CA GLY A 63 -28.84 6.14 2.73
C GLY A 63 -28.38 5.19 3.83
N THR A 64 -27.22 4.55 3.72
CA THR A 64 -26.68 3.73 4.82
C THR A 64 -25.65 4.53 5.61
N ALA A 65 -26.08 5.15 6.71
CA ALA A 65 -25.13 5.60 7.71
C ALA A 65 -24.51 4.35 8.35
N LEU A 66 -23.20 4.16 8.18
CA LEU A 66 -22.48 3.12 8.88
C LEU A 66 -22.35 3.54 10.36
N THR A 67 -23.40 3.29 11.14
CA THR A 67 -23.42 3.52 12.58
C THR A 67 -22.71 2.37 13.29
N ASP A 68 -22.20 2.63 14.50
CA ASP A 68 -21.55 1.61 15.31
C ASP A 68 -22.48 0.42 15.59
N ASP A 69 -23.77 0.68 15.78
CA ASP A 69 -24.79 -0.36 15.96
C ASP A 69 -24.93 -1.26 14.74
N LEU A 70 -25.06 -0.67 13.54
CA LEU A 70 -25.13 -1.41 12.28
C LEU A 70 -23.86 -2.23 12.04
N LEU A 71 -22.70 -1.68 12.39
CA LEU A 71 -21.41 -2.34 12.24
C LEU A 71 -21.30 -3.54 13.21
N ASN A 72 -21.83 -3.42 14.43
CA ASN A 72 -21.89 -4.51 15.41
C ASN A 72 -22.89 -5.60 15.01
N GLU A 73 -24.05 -5.23 14.45
CA GLU A 73 -25.02 -6.20 13.92
C GLU A 73 -24.43 -6.99 12.75
N LEU A 74 -23.79 -6.33 11.78
CA LEU A 74 -23.14 -7.00 10.65
C LEU A 74 -21.99 -7.91 11.09
N LYS A 75 -21.20 -7.51 12.09
CA LYS A 75 -20.15 -8.36 12.69
C LYS A 75 -20.72 -9.64 13.34
N ARG A 76 -21.91 -9.55 13.95
CA ARG A 76 -22.56 -10.68 14.63
C ARG A 76 -23.31 -11.59 13.66
N ALA A 77 -23.94 -11.04 12.62
CA ALA A 77 -24.68 -11.80 11.61
C ALA A 77 -23.82 -12.84 10.86
N GLY A 78 -22.50 -12.62 10.76
CA GLY A 78 -21.55 -13.55 10.14
C GLY A 78 -20.79 -14.48 11.10
N ARG A 79 -21.05 -14.42 12.41
CA ARG A 79 -20.46 -15.36 13.38
C ARG A 79 -21.47 -16.46 13.72
N PRO A 80 -21.30 -17.70 13.24
CA PRO A 80 -21.93 -18.84 13.89
C PRO A 80 -21.42 -19.01 15.33
#